data_AF-A0A524C2V0-F1
#
_entry.id   AF-A0A524C2V0-F1
#
_cell.length_a   1.000
_cell.length_b   1.000
_cell.length_c   1.000
_cell.angle_alpha   90.00
_cell.angle_beta   90.00
_cell.angle_gamma   90.00
#
_symmetry.space_group_name_H-M   'P 1'
#
loop_
_entity.id
_entity.type
_entity.pdbx_description
1 polymer ?
#
loop_
_entity_poly.entity_id
_entity_poly.type
_entity_poly.pdbx_seq_one_letter_code
_entity_poly.pdbx_strand_id
1 'polypeptide(L)'
;MESKKEKFNIKDWIVLSTTMIGIVLTILALIWQSVPSSGIVVATFLLMLSFILFVNSVSANSKAAFEARNSEMDIEKIKHFVSFAEYTFGLGFTLVIVAFALLGYKYLIDFIGKTLITFILPISFLLTAWILIMIYNSINYSEKGFKILRSLKRNIWIFMELGALVVITLDYLDIFIIP
;
A
#
# COMPACT_ATOMS: atom_id res chain seq x y z
N MET A 1 -20.68 -22.92 -28.60
CA MET A 1 -20.75 -21.74 -27.72
C MET A 1 -19.56 -21.85 -26.77
N GLU A 2 -18.40 -21.34 -27.17
CA GLU A 2 -17.19 -21.40 -26.34
C GLU A 2 -17.42 -20.53 -25.09
N SER A 3 -17.50 -21.15 -23.92
CA SER A 3 -17.44 -20.41 -22.67
C SER A 3 -16.11 -19.66 -22.66
N LYS A 4 -16.13 -18.33 -22.75
CA LYS A 4 -14.97 -17.48 -22.48
C LYS A 4 -14.39 -17.94 -21.14
N LYS A 5 -13.31 -18.72 -21.16
CA LYS A 5 -12.51 -18.99 -19.96
C LYS A 5 -12.05 -17.62 -19.48
N GLU A 6 -12.62 -17.12 -18.39
CA GLU A 6 -12.09 -15.95 -17.69
C GLU A 6 -10.63 -16.29 -17.35
N LYS A 7 -9.68 -15.80 -18.16
CA LYS A 7 -8.26 -15.85 -17.85
C LYS A 7 -8.06 -14.94 -16.65
N PHE A 8 -8.13 -15.51 -15.45
CA PHE A 8 -7.74 -14.79 -14.24
C PHE A 8 -6.29 -14.36 -14.39
N ASN A 9 -6.03 -13.07 -14.26
CA ASN A 9 -4.69 -12.49 -14.36
C ASN A 9 -3.92 -12.70 -13.05
N ILE A 10 -3.65 -13.96 -12.71
CA ILE A 10 -3.03 -14.35 -11.43
C ILE A 10 -1.51 -14.07 -11.44
N LYS A 11 -0.89 -14.04 -12.64
CA LYS A 11 0.57 -13.93 -12.79
C LYS A 11 1.10 -12.53 -12.43
N ASP A 12 0.35 -11.47 -12.74
CA ASP A 12 0.82 -10.09 -12.57
C ASP A 12 0.95 -9.69 -11.10
N TRP A 13 0.05 -10.16 -10.23
CA TRP A 13 0.08 -9.83 -8.80
C TRP A 13 1.26 -10.47 -8.05
N ILE A 14 1.71 -11.65 -8.47
CA ILE A 14 2.90 -12.30 -7.89
C ILE A 14 4.13 -11.44 -8.16
N VAL A 15 4.31 -11.02 -9.41
CA VAL A 15 5.44 -10.18 -9.82
C VAL A 15 5.40 -8.85 -9.07
N LEU A 16 4.26 -8.14 -9.10
CA LEU A 16 4.09 -6.86 -8.41
C LEU A 16 4.39 -6.96 -6.91
N SER A 17 3.83 -7.96 -6.23
CA SER A 17 4.04 -8.14 -4.79
C SER A 17 5.50 -8.47 -4.46
N THR A 18 6.16 -9.28 -5.30
CA THR A 18 7.58 -9.63 -5.12
C THR A 18 8.48 -8.42 -5.33
N THR A 19 8.20 -7.59 -6.35
CA THR A 19 8.91 -6.32 -6.57
C THR A 19 8.73 -5.40 -5.37
N MET A 20 7.52 -5.28 -4.83
CA MET A 20 7.26 -4.48 -3.64
C MET A 20 7.99 -4.99 -2.40
N ILE A 21 8.15 -6.31 -2.23
CA ILE A 21 9.00 -6.88 -1.17
C ILE A 21 10.44 -6.38 -1.31
N GLY A 22 11.02 -6.46 -2.51
CA GLY A 22 12.39 -5.99 -2.77
C GLY A 22 12.56 -4.50 -2.49
N ILE A 23 11.57 -3.68 -2.88
CA ILE A 23 11.53 -2.24 -2.58
C ILE A 23 11.50 -2.00 -1.07
N VAL A 24 10.58 -2.64 -0.33
CA VAL A 24 10.46 -2.49 1.13
C VAL A 24 11.76 -2.87 1.85
N LEU A 25 12.38 -3.99 1.47
CA LEU A 25 13.66 -4.41 2.05
C LEU A 25 14.79 -3.42 1.75
N THR A 26 14.82 -2.86 0.55
CA THR A 26 15.81 -1.85 0.17
C THR A 26 15.62 -0.57 0.99
N ILE A 27 14.38 -0.11 1.15
CA ILE A 27 14.06 1.07 1.97
C ILE A 27 14.45 0.82 3.42
N LEU A 28 14.07 -0.33 3.99
CA LEU A 28 14.47 -0.71 5.35
C LEU A 28 16.00 -0.70 5.51
N ALA A 29 16.75 -1.21 4.53
CA ALA A 29 18.21 -1.14 4.58
C ALA A 29 18.73 0.30 4.55
N LEU A 30 18.16 1.17 3.71
CA LEU A 30 18.62 2.54 3.53
C LEU A 30 18.28 3.46 4.71
N ILE A 31 17.08 3.36 5.28
CA ILE A 31 16.67 4.25 6.39
C ILE A 31 17.51 4.03 7.66
N TRP A 32 18.03 2.82 7.84
CA TRP A 32 18.92 2.49 8.96
C TRP A 32 20.37 2.97 8.75
N GLN A 33 20.75 3.38 7.54
CA GLN A 33 22.06 4.00 7.29
C GLN A 33 22.11 5.47 7.71
N SER A 34 20.98 6.18 7.63
CA SER A 34 20.86 7.57 8.05
C SER A 34 19.59 7.71 8.88
N VAL A 35 19.68 7.40 10.16
CA VAL A 35 18.50 7.34 11.05
C VAL A 35 18.05 8.76 11.42
N PRO A 36 16.77 9.13 11.22
CA PRO A 36 16.24 10.38 11.73
C PRO A 36 16.17 10.36 13.27
N SER A 37 16.15 11.53 13.89
CA SER A 37 16.13 11.71 15.35
C SER A 37 14.91 11.08 16.02
N SER A 38 13.79 10.95 15.29
CA SER A 38 12.54 10.35 15.74
C SER A 38 11.72 9.81 14.55
N GLY A 39 10.73 8.97 14.81
CA GLY A 39 9.78 8.43 13.82
C GLY A 39 10.26 7.19 13.05
N ILE A 40 11.52 6.78 13.23
CA ILE A 40 12.06 5.59 12.58
C ILE A 40 11.36 4.32 13.06
N VAL A 41 10.94 4.28 14.33
CA VAL A 41 10.31 3.08 14.92
C VAL A 41 8.96 2.84 14.26
N VAL A 42 8.10 3.86 14.23
CA VAL A 42 6.79 3.76 13.58
C VAL A 42 6.93 3.44 12.10
N ALA A 43 7.82 4.12 11.38
CA ALA A 43 8.01 3.86 9.95
C ALA A 43 8.53 2.45 9.66
N THR A 44 9.52 1.98 10.43
CA THR A 44 10.06 0.62 10.30
C THR A 44 8.97 -0.41 10.58
N PHE A 45 8.15 -0.19 11.61
CA PHE A 45 7.05 -1.08 11.94
C PHE A 45 6.00 -1.17 10.82
N LEU A 46 5.60 -0.03 10.24
CA LEU A 46 4.68 0.02 9.11
C LEU A 46 5.24 -0.69 7.87
N LEU A 47 6.54 -0.51 7.58
CA LEU A 47 7.23 -1.22 6.49
C LEU A 47 7.32 -2.73 6.73
N MET A 48 7.57 -3.18 7.97
CA MET A 48 7.55 -4.61 8.32
C MET A 48 6.16 -5.22 8.16
N LEU A 49 5.10 -4.52 8.60
CA LEU A 49 3.73 -4.96 8.36
C LEU A 49 3.42 -5.03 6.87
N SER A 50 3.86 -4.04 6.09
CA SER A 50 3.73 -4.06 4.64
C SER A 50 4.43 -5.26 4.00
N PHE A 51 5.64 -5.59 4.47
CA PHE A 51 6.37 -6.77 4.00
C PHE A 51 5.55 -8.05 4.21
N ILE A 52 5.01 -8.25 5.41
CA ILE A 52 4.16 -9.41 5.74
C ILE A 52 2.94 -9.47 4.81
N LEU A 53 2.30 -8.33 4.54
CA LEU A 53 1.15 -8.25 3.66
C LEU A 53 1.49 -8.62 2.21
N PHE A 54 2.63 -8.16 1.69
CA PHE A 54 3.08 -8.54 0.35
C PHE A 54 3.44 -10.03 0.24
N VAL A 55 4.08 -10.61 1.26
CA VAL A 55 4.33 -12.06 1.30
C VAL A 55 3.01 -12.84 1.26
N ASN A 56 2.01 -12.40 2.03
CA ASN A 56 0.69 -13.01 2.01
C ASN A 56 -0.03 -12.84 0.66
N SER A 57 0.12 -11.69 -0.01
CA SER A 57 -0.37 -11.50 -1.39
C SER A 57 0.27 -12.48 -2.37
N VAL A 58 1.60 -12.68 -2.30
CA VAL A 58 2.31 -13.67 -3.13
C VAL A 58 1.79 -15.09 -2.85
N SER A 59 1.67 -15.46 -1.58
CA SER A 59 1.23 -16.80 -1.17
C SER A 59 -0.19 -17.12 -1.66
N ALA A 60 -1.13 -16.19 -1.43
CA ALA A 60 -2.52 -16.35 -1.85
C ALA A 60 -2.67 -16.40 -3.38
N ASN A 61 -1.95 -15.55 -4.12
CA ASN A 61 -1.96 -15.62 -5.59
C ASN A 61 -1.32 -16.93 -6.10
N SER A 62 -0.24 -17.40 -5.48
CA SER A 62 0.39 -18.66 -5.86
C SER A 62 -0.57 -19.83 -5.64
N LYS A 63 -1.32 -19.81 -4.54
CA LYS A 63 -2.35 -20.81 -4.26
C LYS A 63 -3.49 -20.73 -5.28
N ALA A 64 -3.98 -19.54 -5.61
CA ALA A 64 -4.98 -19.34 -6.66
C ALA A 64 -4.50 -19.89 -8.02
N ALA A 65 -3.24 -19.64 -8.39
CA ALA A 65 -2.65 -20.12 -9.63
C ALA A 65 -2.52 -21.64 -9.68
N PHE A 66 -2.21 -22.27 -8.54
CA PHE A 66 -2.13 -23.71 -8.43
C PHE A 66 -3.51 -24.36 -8.57
N GLU A 67 -4.51 -23.87 -7.82
CA GLU A 67 -5.88 -24.40 -7.89
C GLU A 67 -6.49 -24.18 -9.28
N ALA A 68 -6.17 -23.07 -9.97
CA ALA A 68 -6.63 -22.83 -11.34
C ALA A 68 -6.05 -23.80 -12.40
N ARG A 69 -4.95 -24.49 -12.08
CA ARG A 69 -4.31 -25.48 -12.98
C ARG A 69 -4.80 -26.90 -12.72
N ASN A 70 -5.26 -27.20 -11.51
CA ASN A 70 -5.86 -28.49 -11.18
C ASN A 70 -7.32 -28.51 -11.64
N SER A 71 -7.71 -29.55 -12.36
CA SER A 71 -8.98 -29.65 -13.09
C SER A 71 -10.25 -29.69 -12.22
N GLU A 72 -10.13 -29.66 -10.90
CA GLU A 72 -11.24 -29.49 -9.96
C GLU A 72 -11.49 -28.00 -9.71
N MET A 73 -12.23 -27.41 -10.67
CA MET A 73 -12.37 -25.98 -10.84
C MET A 73 -13.40 -25.39 -9.87
N ASP A 74 -13.03 -25.26 -8.59
CA ASP A 74 -13.77 -24.41 -7.64
C ASP A 74 -13.41 -22.93 -7.89
N ILE A 75 -14.13 -22.34 -8.85
CA ILE A 75 -13.96 -20.94 -9.27
C ILE A 75 -14.16 -19.97 -8.10
N GLU A 76 -15.04 -20.31 -7.15
CA GLU A 76 -15.35 -19.45 -6.01
C GLU A 76 -14.18 -19.38 -5.03
N LYS A 77 -13.55 -20.52 -4.74
CA LYS A 77 -12.32 -20.59 -3.95
C LYS A 77 -11.16 -19.84 -4.59
N ILE A 78 -10.98 -19.94 -5.92
CA ILE A 78 -9.96 -19.18 -6.65
C ILE A 78 -10.22 -17.66 -6.52
N LYS A 79 -11.48 -17.22 -6.68
CA LYS A 79 -11.87 -15.81 -6.52
C LYS A 79 -11.59 -15.29 -5.11
N HIS A 80 -11.81 -16.10 -4.07
CA HIS A 80 -11.50 -15.72 -2.70
C HIS A 80 -10.00 -15.48 -2.50
N PHE A 81 -9.13 -16.37 -2.99
CA PHE A 81 -7.68 -16.18 -2.89
C PHE A 81 -7.19 -14.95 -3.66
N VAL A 82 -7.71 -14.72 -4.87
CA VAL A 82 -7.37 -13.51 -5.64
C VAL A 82 -7.83 -12.25 -4.91
N SER A 83 -9.06 -12.23 -4.39
CA SER A 83 -9.59 -11.05 -3.67
C SER A 83 -8.82 -10.75 -2.38
N PHE A 84 -8.40 -11.79 -1.66
CA PHE A 84 -7.56 -11.66 -0.48
C PHE A 84 -6.20 -11.09 -0.85
N ALA A 85 -5.59 -11.59 -1.92
CA ALA A 85 -4.29 -11.11 -2.37
C ALA A 85 -4.35 -9.64 -2.85
N GLU A 86 -5.40 -9.25 -3.58
CA GLU A 86 -5.63 -7.84 -3.94
C GLU A 86 -5.76 -6.95 -2.69
N TYR A 87 -6.45 -7.45 -1.66
CA TYR A 87 -6.65 -6.70 -0.42
C TYR A 87 -5.37 -6.53 0.39
N THR A 88 -4.61 -7.61 0.59
CA THR A 88 -3.33 -7.55 1.31
C THR A 88 -2.30 -6.73 0.57
N PHE A 89 -2.24 -6.84 -0.76
CA PHE A 89 -1.40 -5.97 -1.58
C PHE A 89 -1.76 -4.49 -1.40
N GLY A 90 -3.05 -4.14 -1.55
CA GLY A 90 -3.50 -2.76 -1.43
C GLY A 90 -3.23 -2.17 -0.03
N LEU A 91 -3.52 -2.93 1.03
CA LEU A 91 -3.21 -2.51 2.39
C LEU A 91 -1.70 -2.34 2.61
N GLY A 92 -0.88 -3.28 2.13
CA GLY A 92 0.58 -3.17 2.21
C GLY A 92 1.08 -1.90 1.52
N PHE A 93 0.61 -1.64 0.29
CA PHE A 93 0.97 -0.44 -0.45
C PHE A 93 0.61 0.86 0.29
N THR A 94 -0.57 0.91 0.91
CA THR A 94 -0.97 2.05 1.76
C THR A 94 -0.04 2.22 2.96
N LEU A 95 0.36 1.14 3.63
CA LEU A 95 1.33 1.22 4.73
C LEU A 95 2.70 1.75 4.26
N VAL A 96 3.15 1.38 3.06
CA VAL A 96 4.37 1.95 2.45
C VAL A 96 4.21 3.46 2.26
N ILE A 97 3.12 3.91 1.66
CA ILE A 97 2.85 5.34 1.44
C ILE A 97 2.86 6.11 2.77
N VAL A 98 2.17 5.59 3.80
CA VAL A 98 2.13 6.21 5.12
C VAL A 98 3.52 6.24 5.75
N ALA A 99 4.27 5.14 5.71
CA ALA A 99 5.63 5.09 6.24
C ALA A 99 6.55 6.11 5.56
N PHE A 100 6.45 6.28 4.24
CA PHE A 100 7.20 7.28 3.49
C PHE A 100 6.80 8.71 3.84
N ALA A 101 5.51 8.97 4.00
CA ALA A 101 5.05 10.31 4.41
C ALA A 101 5.60 10.68 5.80
N LEU A 102 5.58 9.72 6.75
CA LEU A 102 6.13 9.90 8.10
C LEU A 102 7.65 10.05 8.09
N LEU A 103 8.37 9.20 7.36
CA LEU A 103 9.83 9.29 7.23
C LEU A 103 10.24 10.60 6.58
N GLY A 104 9.66 10.94 5.44
CA GLY A 104 9.95 12.17 4.72
C GLY A 104 9.72 13.39 5.59
N TYR A 105 8.62 13.41 6.35
CA TYR A 105 8.35 14.44 7.34
C TYR A 105 9.45 14.55 8.41
N LYS A 106 9.86 13.43 9.02
CA LYS A 106 10.86 13.44 10.10
C LYS A 106 12.26 13.80 9.61
N TYR A 107 12.65 13.31 8.43
CA TYR A 107 13.87 13.78 7.79
C TYR A 107 13.82 15.29 7.53
N LEU A 108 12.72 15.83 7.01
CA LEU A 108 12.59 17.27 6.79
C LEU A 108 12.72 18.06 8.10
N ILE A 109 12.15 17.58 9.20
CA ILE A 109 12.36 18.20 10.52
C ILE A 109 13.85 18.22 10.89
N ASP A 110 14.56 17.11 10.72
CA ASP A 110 15.97 17.03 11.12
C ASP A 110 16.88 17.90 10.23
N PHE A 111 16.57 18.02 8.94
CA PHE A 111 17.42 18.74 7.99
C PHE A 111 17.17 20.25 7.95
N ILE A 112 15.91 20.68 7.98
CA ILE A 112 15.54 22.10 7.79
C ILE A 112 14.70 22.65 8.95
N GLY A 113 14.43 21.87 9.99
CA GLY A 113 13.62 22.27 11.13
C GLY A 113 12.12 22.32 10.83
N LYS A 114 11.36 22.94 11.74
CA LYS A 114 9.91 23.12 11.62
C LYS A 114 9.58 24.35 10.78
N THR A 115 9.69 24.20 9.46
CA THR A 115 9.27 25.24 8.50
C THR A 115 7.92 24.87 7.89
N LEU A 116 7.29 25.81 7.17
CA LEU A 116 6.07 25.53 6.39
C LEU A 116 6.31 24.42 5.34
N ILE A 117 7.51 24.36 4.77
CA ILE A 117 7.88 23.37 3.74
C ILE A 117 7.85 21.95 4.32
N THR A 118 8.31 21.77 5.55
CA THR A 118 8.30 20.50 6.29
C THR A 118 6.89 19.90 6.39
N PHE A 119 5.86 20.74 6.45
CA PHE A 119 4.47 20.32 6.50
C PHE A 119 3.85 20.14 5.11
N ILE A 120 4.14 21.04 4.17
CA ILE A 120 3.55 21.03 2.82
C ILE A 120 4.05 19.84 1.98
N LEU A 121 5.31 19.43 2.12
CA LEU A 121 5.89 18.38 1.29
C LEU A 121 5.24 16.99 1.52
N PRO A 122 5.08 16.49 2.76
CA PRO A 122 4.34 15.25 3.01
C PRO A 122 2.88 15.29 2.52
N ILE A 123 2.22 16.45 2.63
CA ILE A 123 0.85 16.64 2.10
C ILE A 123 0.85 16.53 0.59
N SER A 124 1.77 17.21 -0.09
CA SER A 124 1.89 17.20 -1.54
C SER A 124 2.18 15.78 -2.06
N PHE A 125 3.02 15.03 -1.34
CA PHE A 125 3.29 13.62 -1.61
C PHE A 125 2.01 12.77 -1.54
N LEU A 126 1.25 12.87 -0.45
CA LEU A 126 0.00 12.12 -0.27
C LEU A 126 -1.07 12.52 -1.29
N LEU A 127 -1.23 13.81 -1.56
CA LEU A 127 -2.15 14.30 -2.59
C LEU A 127 -1.79 13.73 -3.98
N THR A 128 -0.50 13.72 -4.31
CA THR A 128 -0.03 13.15 -5.59
C THR A 128 -0.32 11.66 -5.66
N ALA A 129 -0.07 10.91 -4.58
CA ALA A 129 -0.41 9.49 -4.49
C ALA A 129 -1.91 9.27 -4.70
N TRP A 130 -2.78 10.07 -4.06
CA TRP A 130 -4.23 9.99 -4.23
C TRP A 130 -4.67 10.27 -5.66
N ILE A 131 -4.12 11.30 -6.30
CA ILE A 131 -4.44 11.64 -7.70
C ILE A 131 -4.10 10.47 -8.63
N LEU A 132 -2.89 9.91 -8.51
CA LEU A 132 -2.47 8.77 -9.34
C LEU A 132 -3.34 7.54 -9.11
N ILE A 133 -3.66 7.25 -7.84
CA ILE A 133 -4.58 6.17 -7.48
C ILE A 133 -5.96 6.44 -8.10
N MET A 134 -6.49 7.65 -8.02
CA MET A 134 -7.77 8.02 -8.62
C MET A 134 -7.78 7.82 -10.14
N ILE A 135 -6.73 8.27 -10.85
CA ILE A 135 -6.57 8.09 -12.30
C ILE A 135 -6.53 6.61 -12.66
N TYR A 136 -5.67 5.83 -12.01
CA TYR A 136 -5.55 4.38 -12.25
C TYR A 136 -6.91 3.69 -12.13
N ASN A 137 -7.66 4.05 -11.10
CA ASN A 137 -8.95 3.48 -10.86
C ASN A 137 -10.00 3.93 -11.89
N SER A 138 -10.02 5.20 -12.28
CA SER A 138 -10.91 5.67 -13.36
C SER A 138 -10.70 4.89 -14.66
N ILE A 139 -9.45 4.56 -15.00
CA ILE A 139 -9.11 3.74 -16.17
C ILE A 139 -9.62 2.31 -15.98
N ASN A 140 -9.35 1.70 -14.81
CA ASN A 140 -9.67 0.29 -14.54
C ASN A 140 -11.18 0.03 -14.36
N TYR A 141 -11.97 1.03 -13.93
CA TYR A 141 -13.41 0.92 -13.65
C TYR A 141 -14.32 1.42 -14.77
N SER A 142 -13.76 1.83 -15.91
CA SER A 142 -14.53 2.30 -17.06
C SER A 142 -15.50 1.24 -17.62
N GLU A 143 -15.25 -0.07 -17.40
CA GLU A 143 -15.97 -1.14 -18.11
C GLU A 143 -16.98 -1.99 -17.31
N LYS A 144 -17.04 -1.99 -15.96
CA LYS A 144 -17.96 -2.90 -15.22
C LYS A 144 -18.63 -2.30 -13.98
N GLY A 145 -19.96 -2.41 -13.92
CA GLY A 145 -20.88 -1.81 -12.93
C GLY A 145 -20.83 -2.31 -11.48
N PHE A 146 -19.77 -3.02 -11.05
CA PHE A 146 -19.60 -3.42 -9.64
C PHE A 146 -18.91 -2.30 -8.83
N LYS A 147 -19.57 -1.14 -8.76
CA LYS A 147 -19.00 0.13 -8.26
C LYS A 147 -18.98 0.29 -6.73
N ILE A 148 -19.71 -0.52 -5.96
CA ILE A 148 -19.98 -0.22 -4.54
C ILE A 148 -19.08 -0.99 -3.56
N LEU A 149 -18.81 -2.29 -3.78
CA LEU A 149 -17.95 -3.06 -2.85
C LEU A 149 -16.45 -2.78 -3.02
N ARG A 150 -16.00 -2.40 -4.23
CA ARG A 150 -14.57 -2.10 -4.50
C ARG A 150 -14.19 -0.66 -4.12
N SER A 151 -15.16 0.24 -3.99
CA SER A 151 -14.94 1.59 -3.45
C SER A 151 -14.75 1.59 -1.92
N LEU A 152 -15.43 0.70 -1.19
CA LEU A 152 -15.29 0.54 0.26
C LEU A 152 -13.87 0.17 0.67
N LYS A 153 -13.23 -0.78 -0.03
CA LYS A 153 -11.83 -1.17 0.23
C LYS A 153 -10.88 0.02 0.12
N ARG A 154 -11.09 0.91 -0.86
CA ARG A 154 -10.24 2.08 -1.07
C ARG A 154 -10.54 3.23 -0.11
N ASN A 155 -11.80 3.40 0.31
CA ASN A 155 -12.14 4.40 1.32
C ASN A 155 -11.38 4.15 2.62
N ILE A 156 -11.26 2.88 3.04
CA ILE A 156 -10.48 2.49 4.23
C ILE A 156 -9.01 2.94 4.10
N TRP A 157 -8.41 2.75 2.93
CA TRP A 157 -7.01 3.12 2.68
C TRP A 157 -6.80 4.64 2.73
N ILE A 158 -7.70 5.40 2.10
CA ILE A 158 -7.67 6.87 2.16
C ILE A 158 -7.85 7.36 3.60
N PHE A 159 -8.71 6.71 4.41
CA PHE A 159 -8.84 7.03 5.83
C PHE A 159 -7.53 6.81 6.62
N MET A 160 -6.76 5.77 6.30
CA MET A 160 -5.45 5.55 6.92
C MET A 160 -4.44 6.64 6.53
N GLU A 161 -4.41 7.03 5.27
CA GLU A 161 -3.55 8.11 4.76
C GLU A 161 -3.96 9.49 5.34
N LEU A 162 -5.25 9.74 5.51
CA LEU A 162 -5.76 10.91 6.24
C LEU A 162 -5.37 10.85 7.73
N GLY A 163 -5.44 9.69 8.36
CA GLY A 163 -4.97 9.48 9.72
C GLY A 163 -3.48 9.83 9.86
N ALA A 164 -2.66 9.47 8.88
CA ALA A 164 -1.25 9.85 8.85
C ALA A 164 -1.06 11.38 8.77
N LEU A 165 -1.85 12.07 7.95
CA LEU A 165 -1.82 13.55 7.89
C LEU A 165 -2.20 14.19 9.22
N VAL A 166 -3.22 13.66 9.89
CA VAL A 166 -3.61 14.14 11.22
C VAL A 166 -2.45 13.95 12.20
N VAL A 167 -1.82 12.77 12.21
CA VAL A 167 -0.67 12.47 13.08
C VAL A 167 0.52 13.40 12.78
N ILE A 168 0.86 13.63 11.52
CA ILE A 168 1.89 14.60 11.10
C ILE A 168 1.55 16.02 11.58
N THR A 169 0.28 16.41 11.48
CA THR A 169 -0.18 17.73 11.92
C THR A 169 -0.04 17.88 13.44
N LEU A 170 -0.41 16.86 14.21
CA LEU A 170 -0.27 16.86 15.67
C LEU A 170 1.19 16.93 16.11
N ASP A 171 2.10 16.24 15.42
CA ASP A 171 3.55 16.31 15.67
C ASP A 171 4.14 17.67 15.30
N TYR A 172 3.69 18.24 14.18
CA TYR A 172 4.13 19.56 13.76
C TYR A 172 3.77 20.62 14.80
N LEU A 173 2.57 20.52 15.38
CA LEU A 173 2.05 21.40 16.43
C LEU A 173 2.56 21.08 17.85
N ASP A 174 3.50 20.14 18.01
CA ASP A 174 4.05 19.72 19.32
C ASP A 174 3.00 19.15 20.29
N ILE A 175 1.87 18.67 19.78
CA ILE A 175 0.81 18.05 20.61
C ILE A 175 1.17 16.60 20.97
N PHE A 176 1.88 15.90 20.07
CA PHE A 176 2.26 14.51 20.21
C PHE A 176 3.54 14.24 19.42
N ILE A 177 4.50 13.47 19.96
CA ILE A 177 5.73 13.14 19.23
C ILE A 177 5.62 11.73 18.66
N ILE A 178 5.77 11.60 17.34
CA ILE A 178 5.84 10.34 16.60
C ILE A 178 7.19 9.68 16.89
N PRO A 179 7.20 8.49 17.54
CA PRO A 179 8.42 7.78 17.92
C PRO A 179 9.10 7.02 16.76
#